data_AF-A0A1B6B7V2-F1
#
_entry.id   AF-A0A1B6B7V2-F1
#
_cell.length_a   1.000
_cell.length_b   1.000
_cell.length_c   1.000
_cell.angle_alpha   90.00
_cell.angle_beta   90.00
_cell.angle_gamma   90.00
#
_symmetry.space_group_name_H-M   'P 1'
#
loop_
_entity.id
_entity.type
_entity.pdbx_description
1 polymer ?
#
loop_
_entity_poly.entity_id
_entity_poly.type
_entity_poly.pdbx_seq_one_letter_code
_entity_poly.pdbx_strand_id
1 'polypeptide(L)'
;MKKTTKSTMENLALISQVGIMMIVPIGFGVFAGDFLDDHFGTTPLFLIIMIVLGVGASFRNLMKLATTKSKEYKNDYTARTQVEQYAKEKHQEQRHLEQELDLDTLEADEANADQEEISKQKE
;
A
#
# COMPACT_ATOMS: atom_id res chain seq x y z
N MET A 1 1.28 -19.20 13.33
CA MET A 1 0.40 -18.79 12.21
C MET A 1 -0.30 -17.48 12.59
N LYS A 2 0.15 -16.33 12.09
CA LYS A 2 -0.26 -15.00 12.60
C LYS A 2 -1.29 -14.32 11.68
N LYS A 3 -2.55 -14.37 12.11
CA LYS A 3 -3.70 -13.45 11.90
C LYS A 3 -3.82 -12.73 10.54
N THR A 4 -4.55 -13.37 9.62
CA THR A 4 -5.10 -12.79 8.37
C THR A 4 -6.44 -12.06 8.56
N THR A 5 -6.85 -11.71 9.79
CA THR A 5 -8.12 -11.04 10.09
C THR A 5 -8.06 -9.51 10.09
N LYS A 6 -6.87 -8.92 9.97
CA LYS A 6 -6.70 -7.46 9.96
C LYS A 6 -7.41 -6.78 8.78
N SER A 7 -7.52 -7.45 7.64
CA SER A 7 -8.04 -6.83 6.41
C SER A 7 -9.54 -6.50 6.48
N THR A 8 -10.37 -7.32 7.14
CA THR A 8 -11.83 -7.08 7.17
C THR A 8 -12.20 -5.92 8.11
N MET A 9 -11.56 -5.84 9.28
CA MET A 9 -11.76 -4.72 10.21
C MET A 9 -11.23 -3.40 9.64
N GLU A 10 -10.10 -3.46 8.91
CA GLU A 10 -9.50 -2.31 8.25
C GLU A 10 -10.36 -1.81 7.09
N ASN A 11 -10.89 -2.70 6.25
CA ASN A 11 -11.83 -2.33 5.19
C ASN A 11 -13.10 -1.69 5.76
N LEU A 12 -13.60 -2.21 6.89
CA LEU A 12 -14.75 -1.62 7.56
C LEU A 12 -14.44 -0.21 8.09
N ALA A 13 -13.28 -0.02 8.70
CA ALA A 13 -12.82 1.28 9.18
C ALA A 13 -12.66 2.30 8.03
N LEU A 14 -12.16 1.87 6.87
CA LEU A 14 -12.06 2.71 5.68
C LEU A 14 -13.43 3.18 5.19
N ILE A 15 -14.42 2.28 5.16
CA ILE A 15 -15.80 2.61 4.77
C ILE A 15 -16.43 3.57 5.78
N SER A 16 -16.27 3.32 7.08
CA SER A 16 -16.75 4.21 8.13
C SER A 16 -16.12 5.60 8.05
N GLN A 17 -14.82 5.69 7.78
CA GLN A 17 -14.12 6.96 7.63
C GLN A 17 -14.69 7.79 6.47
N VAL A 18 -14.96 7.14 5.34
CA VAL A 18 -15.59 7.81 4.19
C VAL A 18 -17.02 8.26 4.53
N GLY A 19 -17.81 7.43 5.21
CA GLY A 19 -19.16 7.80 5.65
C GLY A 19 -19.19 9.01 6.58
N ILE A 20 -18.28 9.06 7.56
CA ILE A 20 -18.16 10.20 8.49
C ILE A 20 -17.78 11.48 7.73
N MET A 21 -16.85 11.41 6.78
CA MET A 21 -16.45 12.56 5.95
C MET A 21 -17.60 13.15 5.12
N MET A 22 -18.66 12.38 4.84
CA MET A 22 -19.85 12.86 4.12
C MET A 22 -20.95 13.35 5.07
N ILE A 23 -21.20 12.60 6.15
CA ILE A 23 -22.27 12.93 7.11
C ILE A 23 -21.99 14.26 7.81
N VAL A 24 -20.72 14.54 8.16
CA VAL A 24 -20.35 15.78 8.85
C VAL A 24 -20.75 17.04 8.07
N PRO A 25 -20.33 17.25 6.81
CA PRO A 25 -20.73 18.43 6.03
C PRO A 25 -22.22 18.49 5.71
N ILE A 26 -22.90 17.34 5.51
CA ILE A 26 -24.36 17.31 5.28
C ILE A 26 -25.11 17.73 6.55
N GLY A 27 -24.79 17.11 7.69
CA GLY A 27 -25.42 17.43 8.97
C GLY A 27 -25.12 18.86 9.42
N PHE A 28 -23.90 19.34 9.19
CA PHE A 28 -23.53 20.73 9.43
C PHE A 28 -24.34 21.70 8.55
N GLY A 29 -24.52 21.38 7.27
CA GLY A 29 -25.35 22.18 6.36
C GLY A 29 -26.81 22.24 6.78
N VAL A 30 -27.40 21.11 7.21
CA VAL A 30 -28.78 21.08 7.71
C VAL A 30 -28.92 21.89 9.00
N PHE A 31 -28.03 21.69 9.98
CA PHE A 31 -28.08 22.41 11.25
C PHE A 31 -27.86 23.92 11.07
N ALA A 32 -26.87 24.30 10.26
CA ALA A 32 -26.63 25.70 9.94
C ALA A 32 -27.75 26.31 9.10
N GLY A 33 -28.35 25.54 8.19
CA GLY A 33 -29.46 25.97 7.34
C GLY A 33 -30.73 26.23 8.14
N ASP A 34 -31.07 25.35 9.08
CA ASP A 34 -32.22 25.49 9.98
C ASP A 34 -32.06 26.73 10.89
N PHE A 35 -30.88 26.90 11.50
CA PHE A 35 -30.57 28.09 12.31
C PHE A 35 -30.69 29.40 11.51
N LEU A 36 -30.33 29.37 10.21
CA LEU A 36 -30.41 30.54 9.34
C LEU A 36 -31.83 30.80 8.85
N ASP A 37 -32.60 29.76 8.53
CA ASP A 37 -34.01 29.90 8.14
C ASP A 37 -34.83 30.54 9.27
N ASP A 38 -34.59 30.14 10.52
CA ASP A 38 -35.23 30.70 11.70
C ASP A 38 -34.84 32.17 11.94
N HIS A 39 -33.58 32.54 11.66
CA HIS A 39 -33.12 33.92 11.83
C HIS A 39 -33.66 34.86 10.74
N PHE A 40 -33.80 34.38 9.50
CA PHE A 40 -34.26 35.17 8.36
C PHE A 40 -35.77 35.04 8.10
N GLY A 41 -36.47 34.15 8.80
CA GLY A 41 -37.92 33.93 8.65
C GLY A 41 -38.32 33.43 7.26
N THR A 42 -37.40 32.82 6.52
CA THR A 42 -37.59 32.38 5.12
C THR A 42 -37.79 30.87 4.97
N THR A 43 -38.25 30.22 6.04
CA THR A 43 -38.49 28.77 6.11
C THR A 43 -39.37 28.30 4.92
N PRO A 44 -38.91 27.37 4.04
CA PRO A 44 -37.68 26.53 4.11
C PRO A 44 -36.64 26.82 3.00
N LEU A 45 -36.45 28.07 2.57
CA LEU A 45 -35.60 28.39 1.40
C LEU A 45 -34.10 28.27 1.69
N PHE A 46 -33.63 28.79 2.83
CA PHE A 46 -32.20 28.74 3.15
C PHE A 46 -31.75 27.32 3.48
N LEU A 47 -32.60 26.52 4.10
CA LEU A 47 -32.34 25.11 4.39
C LEU A 47 -32.10 24.32 3.09
N ILE A 48 -32.93 24.52 2.05
CA ILE A 48 -32.76 23.84 0.75
C ILE A 48 -31.42 24.22 0.10
N ILE A 49 -31.06 25.50 0.10
CA ILE A 49 -29.79 25.98 -0.48
C ILE A 49 -28.59 25.38 0.28
N MET A 50 -28.66 25.35 1.62
CA MET A 50 -27.61 24.78 2.44
C MET A 50 -27.46 23.27 2.27
N ILE A 51 -28.54 22.53 2.06
CA ILE A 51 -28.47 21.10 1.74
C ILE A 51 -27.77 20.90 0.39
N VAL A 52 -28.14 21.65 -0.65
CA VAL A 52 -27.50 21.54 -1.98
C VAL A 52 -26.01 21.88 -1.89
N LEU A 53 -25.65 22.92 -1.14
CA LEU A 53 -24.25 23.27 -0.88
C LEU A 53 -23.52 22.21 -0.06
N GLY A 54 -24.14 21.63 0.96
CA GLY A 54 -23.58 20.55 1.79
C GLY A 54 -23.31 19.29 0.99
N VAL A 55 -24.24 18.89 0.11
CA VAL A 55 -24.06 17.79 -0.84
C VAL A 55 -22.96 18.10 -1.84
N GLY A 56 -22.94 19.31 -2.40
CA GLY A 56 -21.89 19.76 -3.32
C GLY A 56 -20.50 19.77 -2.68
N ALA A 57 -20.39 20.22 -1.43
CA ALA A 57 -19.15 20.20 -0.65
C ALA A 57 -18.65 18.77 -0.39
N SER A 58 -19.58 17.88 -0.02
CA SER A 58 -19.32 16.45 0.18
C SER A 58 -18.80 15.79 -1.10
N PHE A 59 -19.43 16.08 -2.23
CA PHE A 59 -19.04 15.56 -3.54
C PHE A 59 -17.66 16.06 -3.98
N ARG A 60 -17.37 17.35 -3.74
CA ARG A 60 -16.02 17.90 -4.00
C ARG A 60 -14.96 17.25 -3.13
N ASN A 61 -15.26 17.00 -1.87
CA ASN A 61 -14.36 16.31 -0.95
C ASN A 61 -14.09 14.87 -1.41
N LEU A 62 -15.12 14.15 -1.86
CA LEU A 62 -15.00 12.81 -2.44
C LEU A 62 -14.13 12.81 -3.69
N MET A 63 -14.39 13.71 -4.64
CA MET A 63 -13.65 13.75 -5.91
C MET A 63 -12.17 14.02 -5.68
N LYS A 64 -11.84 14.92 -4.73
CA LYS A 64 -10.45 15.19 -4.36
C LYS A 64 -9.81 13.95 -3.72
N LEU A 65 -10.50 13.30 -2.80
CA LEU A 65 -10.01 12.08 -2.16
C LEU A 65 -9.82 10.94 -3.17
N ALA A 66 -10.80 10.70 -4.04
CA ALA A 66 -10.76 9.68 -5.09
C ALA A 66 -9.62 9.92 -6.10
N THR A 67 -9.39 11.17 -6.50
CA THR A 67 -8.33 11.52 -7.46
C THR A 67 -6.94 11.49 -6.82
N THR A 68 -6.81 11.85 -5.54
CA THR A 68 -5.54 11.76 -4.82
C THR A 68 -5.20 10.33 -4.44
N LYS A 69 -6.16 9.56 -3.92
CA LYS A 69 -5.97 8.15 -3.58
C LYS A 69 -5.65 7.30 -4.81
N SER A 70 -6.20 7.60 -5.98
CA SER A 70 -5.85 6.88 -7.22
C SER A 70 -4.40 7.10 -7.65
N LYS A 71 -3.83 8.28 -7.41
CA LYS A 71 -2.40 8.56 -7.65
C LYS A 71 -1.50 7.88 -6.63
N GLU A 72 -1.89 7.92 -5.35
CA GLU A 72 -1.18 7.26 -4.25
C GLU A 72 -1.17 5.72 -4.44
N TYR A 73 -2.34 5.13 -4.74
CA TYR A 73 -2.49 3.69 -4.99
C TYR A 73 -1.63 3.20 -6.16
N LYS A 74 -1.50 4.04 -7.20
CA LYS A 74 -0.67 3.75 -8.38
C LYS A 74 0.83 3.81 -8.08
N ASN A 75 1.26 4.69 -7.18
CA ASN A 75 2.65 4.77 -6.72
C ASN A 75 3.02 3.65 -5.73
N ASP A 76 2.14 3.32 -4.77
CA ASP A 76 2.42 2.28 -3.77
C ASP A 76 2.55 0.89 -4.41
N TYR A 77 1.74 0.59 -5.43
CA TYR A 77 1.85 -0.64 -6.23
C TYR A 77 3.18 -0.73 -6.99
N THR A 78 3.65 0.39 -7.54
CA THR A 78 4.89 0.46 -8.34
C THR A 78 6.14 0.34 -7.46
N ALA A 79 6.12 0.88 -6.24
CA ALA A 79 7.23 0.78 -5.30
C ALA A 79 7.40 -0.65 -4.73
N ARG A 80 6.30 -1.30 -4.33
CA ARG A 80 6.35 -2.68 -3.80
C ARG A 80 6.84 -3.68 -4.85
N THR A 81 6.42 -3.52 -6.10
CA THR A 81 6.81 -4.40 -7.20
C THR A 81 8.33 -4.33 -7.47
N GLN A 82 8.93 -3.13 -7.43
CA GLN A 82 10.37 -2.96 -7.65
C GLN A 82 11.23 -3.54 -6.52
N VAL A 83 10.79 -3.37 -5.26
CA VAL A 83 11.49 -3.96 -4.10
C VAL A 83 11.43 -5.48 -4.15
N GLU A 84 10.31 -6.05 -4.56
CA GLU A 84 10.15 -7.50 -4.68
C GLU A 84 11.01 -8.09 -5.81
N GLN A 85 11.19 -7.35 -6.92
CA GLN A 85 12.08 -7.75 -8.02
C GLN A 85 13.56 -7.67 -7.62
N TYR A 86 14.00 -6.58 -6.99
CA TYR A 86 15.37 -6.43 -6.49
C TYR A 86 15.73 -7.50 -5.43
N ALA A 87 14.78 -7.84 -4.54
CA ALA A 87 14.97 -8.88 -3.54
C ALA A 87 15.09 -10.29 -4.16
N LYS A 88 14.36 -10.56 -5.26
CA LYS A 88 14.44 -11.82 -6.01
C LYS A 88 15.75 -11.93 -6.79
N GLU A 89 16.17 -10.84 -7.43
CA GLU A 89 17.43 -10.77 -8.18
C GLU A 89 18.64 -10.98 -7.26
N LYS A 90 18.68 -10.31 -6.10
CA LYS A 90 19.71 -10.51 -5.07
C LYS A 90 19.82 -11.96 -4.57
N HIS A 91 18.68 -12.65 -4.40
CA HIS A 91 18.67 -14.05 -3.97
C HIS A 91 19.20 -14.99 -5.05
N GLN A 92 18.93 -14.70 -6.32
CA GLN A 92 19.46 -15.49 -7.43
C GLN A 92 20.96 -15.27 -7.59
N GLU A 93 21.44 -14.03 -7.50
CA GLU A 93 22.86 -13.70 -7.57
C GLU A 93 23.66 -14.41 -6.46
N GLN A 94 23.16 -14.42 -5.21
CA GLN A 94 23.81 -15.13 -4.11
C GLN A 94 23.88 -16.65 -4.33
N ARG A 95 22.83 -17.24 -4.90
CA ARG A 95 22.79 -18.68 -5.22
C ARG A 95 23.80 -19.06 -6.30
N HIS A 96 24.01 -18.18 -7.28
CA HIS A 96 25.02 -18.38 -8.31
C HIS A 96 26.44 -18.27 -7.75
N LEU A 97 26.69 -17.31 -6.87
CA LEU A 97 27.99 -17.16 -6.19
C LEU A 97 28.30 -18.33 -5.26
N GLU A 98 27.31 -18.88 -4.54
CA GLU A 98 27.49 -20.09 -3.73
C GLU A 98 27.81 -21.31 -4.61
N GLN A 99 27.16 -21.47 -5.75
CA GLN A 99 27.47 -22.57 -6.70
C GLN A 99 28.86 -22.44 -7.33
N GLU A 100 29.32 -21.22 -7.61
CA GLU A 100 30.65 -20.96 -8.17
C GLU A 100 31.74 -21.26 -7.13
N LEU A 101 31.52 -20.88 -5.87
CA LEU A 101 32.43 -21.16 -4.76
C LEU A 101 32.53 -22.67 -4.44
N ASP A 102 31.42 -23.39 -4.52
CA ASP A 102 31.40 -24.85 -4.36
C ASP A 102 32.12 -25.56 -5.52
N LEU A 103 32.12 -25.01 -6.73
CA LEU A 103 32.82 -25.60 -7.87
C LEU A 103 34.34 -25.42 -7.76
N ASP A 104 34.81 -24.23 -7.41
CA ASP A 104 36.23 -23.93 -7.22
C ASP A 104 36.86 -24.77 -6.09
N THR A 105 36.08 -25.05 -5.04
CA THR A 105 36.55 -25.88 -3.92
C THR A 105 36.63 -27.36 -4.28
N LEU A 106 35.78 -27.86 -5.18
CA LEU A 106 35.86 -29.23 -5.70
C LEU A 106 37.07 -29.41 -6.63
N GLU A 107 37.34 -28.46 -7.53
CA GLU A 107 38.52 -28.53 -8.42
C GLU A 107 39.85 -28.48 -7.63
N ALA A 108 39.89 -27.71 -6.53
CA ALA A 108 41.09 -27.63 -5.68
C ALA A 108 41.35 -28.93 -4.89
N ASP A 109 40.31 -29.67 -4.52
CA ASP A 109 40.43 -30.94 -3.80
C ASP A 109 40.86 -32.07 -4.75
N GLU A 110 40.32 -32.10 -5.98
CA GLU A 110 40.71 -33.05 -7.03
C GLU A 110 42.19 -32.86 -7.45
N ALA A 111 42.63 -31.61 -7.63
CA ALA A 111 44.02 -31.30 -8.00
C ALA A 111 45.04 -31.69 -6.92
N ASN A 112 44.66 -31.65 -5.64
CA ASN A 112 45.52 -32.09 -4.54
C ASN A 112 45.55 -33.61 -4.39
N ALA A 113 44.42 -34.30 -4.62
CA ALA A 113 44.35 -35.76 -4.59
C ALA A 113 45.26 -36.38 -5.67
N ASP A 114 45.26 -35.81 -6.88
CA ASP A 114 46.13 -36.24 -7.98
C ASP A 114 47.62 -36.00 -7.65
N GLN A 115 47.97 -34.88 -7.01
CA GLN A 115 49.35 -34.64 -6.58
C GLN A 115 49.82 -35.59 -5.48
N GLU A 116 48.95 -35.97 -4.55
CA GLU A 116 49.29 -36.90 -3.47
C GLU A 116 49.51 -38.33 -4.01
N GLU A 117 48.69 -38.80 -4.95
CA GLU A 117 48.88 -40.11 -5.61
C GLU A 117 50.19 -40.18 -6.42
N ILE A 118 50.53 -39.11 -7.15
CA ILE A 118 51.78 -39.04 -7.94
C ILE A 118 53.01 -39.05 -7.02
N SER A 119 52.92 -38.49 -5.81
CA SER A 119 54.02 -38.48 -4.84
C SER A 119 54.32 -39.88 -4.25
N LYS A 120 53.28 -40.70 -4.01
CA LYS A 120 53.41 -42.05 -3.43
C LYS A 120 53.95 -43.11 -4.40
N GLN A 121 53.85 -42.90 -5.70
CA GLN A 121 54.46 -43.82 -6.70
C GLN A 121 55.97 -43.60 -6.88
N LYS A 122 56.53 -42.53 -6.33
CA LYS A 122 57.94 -42.15 -6.52
C LYS A 122 58.87 -42.56 -5.37
N GLU A 123 58.34 -43.19 -4.32
CA GLU A 123 59.06 -43.72 -3.16
C GLU A 123 59.06 -45.25 -3.19
#